data_AF-A0A939F1F0-F1
#
_entry.id   AF-A0A939F1F0-F1
#
_cell.length_a   1.000
_cell.length_b   1.000
_cell.length_c   1.000
_cell.angle_alpha   90.00
_cell.angle_beta   90.00
_cell.angle_gamma   90.00
#
_symmetry.space_group_name_H-M   'P 1'
#
loop_
_entity.id
_entity.type
_entity.pdbx_description
1 polymer ?
#
loop_
_entity_poly.entity_id
_entity_poly.type
_entity_poly.pdbx_seq_one_letter_code
_entity_poly.pdbx_strand_id
1 'polypeptide(L)'
;MHPTLLPSDPYKRSVLAELEDTIRRAEALYSSVCFWSIGPNLLPSLSGLLSKRESFCVADIHLPTNIDNLNLFHQAGANMFLFFKELRPKRPDAYLERHLLHTKMLLFDLPGGDAELWVGSHNFTKQALKGINREASLVIPCQQGDAIYTQALDYLQSIRADSNSRRFDPSQINNYKRLQELPPDETEGSVYVLPVSWHSQELTDLAQQVILLAGNDPKEYAQFAALSSALSNDNAQLAIQALDLDGGPVRRFTATIHNQGIISPTDPATYEIAFGERRLVSRIGTRLPLIAALSEEHTTGALRRFGYWVSVRIGDEIHEKIQFEDATIPAKADWKADKEDSALIFSELGEEMTEYNTSYNAKASYDALGYYRADYGGGYFPDENPSQAAQERVARWLERARQRKVRTTPAEPTVATAVFDKPQLPRRGSLALLKEQFDSVALSTLVQQYESPILEATLGSQSGLKGNDSDTKLLEVKKLLKRQVIR
;
A
#
# COMPACT_ATOMS: atom_id res chain seq x y z
N MET A 1 -16.96 17.80 -38.95
CA MET A 1 -17.92 17.92 -37.82
C MET A 1 -17.50 19.12 -36.96
N HIS A 2 -18.42 19.76 -36.24
CA HIS A 2 -18.09 20.92 -35.41
C HIS A 2 -17.59 20.50 -34.01
N PRO A 3 -16.66 21.25 -33.40
CA PRO A 3 -16.29 21.05 -32.01
C PRO A 3 -17.51 21.13 -31.08
N THR A 4 -17.56 20.26 -30.08
CA THR A 4 -18.67 20.15 -29.12
C THR A 4 -18.18 20.41 -27.72
N LEU A 5 -18.83 21.31 -26.99
CA LEU A 5 -18.59 21.50 -25.57
C LEU A 5 -19.32 20.41 -24.78
N LEU A 6 -18.63 19.76 -23.85
CA LEU A 6 -19.17 18.82 -22.90
C LEU A 6 -19.05 19.32 -21.47
N PRO A 7 -20.10 19.12 -20.65
CA PRO A 7 -21.42 18.60 -21.03
C PRO A 7 -22.16 19.55 -22.00
N SER A 8 -22.90 18.99 -22.97
CA SER A 8 -23.57 19.78 -24.03
C SER A 8 -24.82 20.52 -23.55
N ASP A 9 -25.36 20.11 -22.41
CA ASP A 9 -26.48 20.75 -21.71
C ASP A 9 -25.93 21.33 -20.40
N PRO A 10 -26.12 22.64 -20.10
CA PRO A 10 -25.64 23.26 -18.86
C PRO A 10 -26.23 22.64 -17.58
N TYR A 11 -27.33 21.89 -17.68
CA TYR A 11 -27.91 21.14 -16.56
C TYR A 11 -27.33 19.72 -16.42
N LYS A 12 -26.73 19.18 -17.50
CA LYS A 12 -25.91 17.98 -17.40
C LYS A 12 -24.55 18.37 -16.86
N ARG A 13 -24.06 17.63 -15.86
CA ARG A 13 -22.73 17.85 -15.28
C ARG A 13 -21.76 16.69 -15.53
N SER A 14 -22.32 15.50 -15.74
CA SER A 14 -21.54 14.29 -16.00
C SER A 14 -21.14 14.22 -17.47
N VAL A 15 -19.92 13.77 -17.73
CA VAL A 15 -19.43 13.41 -19.07
C VAL A 15 -19.26 11.89 -19.23
N LEU A 16 -19.60 11.12 -18.19
CA LEU A 16 -19.34 9.68 -18.11
C LEU A 16 -19.95 8.89 -19.27
N ALA A 17 -21.18 9.21 -19.69
CA ALA A 17 -21.87 8.46 -20.73
C ALA A 17 -21.25 8.71 -22.11
N GLU A 18 -20.97 9.97 -22.42
CA GLU A 18 -20.32 10.41 -23.65
C GLU A 18 -18.89 9.87 -23.76
N LEU A 19 -18.15 9.87 -22.65
CA LEU A 19 -16.81 9.32 -22.58
C LEU A 19 -16.81 7.79 -22.77
N GLU A 20 -17.69 7.05 -22.07
CA GLU A 20 -17.82 5.59 -22.23
C GLU A 20 -18.27 5.20 -23.65
N ASP A 21 -19.12 6.00 -24.29
CA ASP A 21 -19.49 5.77 -25.70
C ASP A 21 -18.29 5.89 -26.64
N THR A 22 -17.48 6.92 -26.46
CA THR A 22 -16.25 7.13 -27.25
C THR A 22 -15.25 5.99 -27.02
N ILE A 23 -15.03 5.61 -25.75
CA ILE A 23 -14.14 4.49 -25.38
C ILE A 23 -14.58 3.18 -26.04
N ARG A 24 -15.88 2.89 -26.11
CA ARG A 24 -16.40 1.66 -26.72
C ARG A 24 -16.18 1.58 -28.24
N ARG A 25 -16.13 2.74 -28.91
CA ARG A 25 -15.95 2.84 -30.37
C ARG A 25 -14.49 2.93 -30.78
N ALA A 26 -13.61 3.40 -29.89
CA ALA A 26 -12.22 3.67 -30.19
C ALA A 26 -11.38 2.42 -30.42
N GLU A 27 -10.40 2.53 -31.31
CA GLU A 27 -9.41 1.52 -31.63
C GLU A 27 -8.13 1.69 -30.78
N ALA A 28 -7.80 2.95 -30.44
CA ALA A 28 -6.71 3.31 -29.55
C ALA A 28 -7.04 4.58 -28.72
N LEU A 29 -6.32 4.74 -27.61
CA LEU A 29 -6.38 5.92 -26.74
C LEU A 29 -4.97 6.37 -26.35
N TYR A 30 -4.62 7.60 -26.67
CA TYR A 30 -3.43 8.29 -26.16
C TYR A 30 -3.91 9.35 -25.18
N SER A 31 -3.40 9.34 -23.95
CA SER A 31 -3.94 10.26 -22.94
C SER A 31 -2.93 10.68 -21.89
N SER A 32 -3.18 11.86 -21.34
CA SER A 32 -2.55 12.32 -20.12
C SER A 32 -3.55 13.08 -19.26
N VAL A 33 -3.61 12.71 -17.99
CA VAL A 33 -4.47 13.33 -16.98
C VAL A 33 -3.64 13.69 -15.76
N CYS A 34 -3.98 14.78 -15.07
CA CYS A 34 -3.30 15.13 -13.82
C CYS A 34 -3.63 14.08 -12.75
N PHE A 35 -4.92 13.78 -12.54
CA PHE A 35 -5.31 12.88 -11.45
C PHE A 35 -6.12 11.67 -11.93
N TRP A 36 -5.87 10.52 -11.29
CA TRP A 36 -6.57 9.26 -11.54
C TRP A 36 -7.03 8.58 -10.25
N SER A 37 -8.32 8.60 -9.93
CA SER A 37 -8.87 7.96 -8.72
C SER A 37 -10.00 6.96 -8.99
N ILE A 38 -10.29 6.65 -10.26
CA ILE A 38 -11.35 5.72 -10.65
C ILE A 38 -10.81 4.29 -10.75
N GLY A 39 -11.62 3.30 -10.39
CA GLY A 39 -11.36 1.89 -10.69
C GLY A 39 -12.00 1.46 -12.01
N PRO A 40 -11.67 0.26 -12.54
CA PRO A 40 -12.20 -0.25 -13.80
C PRO A 40 -13.72 -0.34 -13.87
N ASN A 41 -14.39 -0.46 -12.72
CA ASN A 41 -15.85 -0.55 -12.65
C ASN A 41 -16.60 0.72 -13.10
N LEU A 42 -15.95 1.89 -13.11
CA LEU A 42 -16.61 3.13 -13.50
C LEU A 42 -16.66 3.31 -15.03
N LEU A 43 -15.60 2.87 -15.73
CA LEU A 43 -15.48 2.88 -17.19
C LEU A 43 -15.00 1.48 -17.65
N PRO A 44 -15.90 0.48 -17.69
CA PRO A 44 -15.50 -0.92 -17.88
C PRO A 44 -14.73 -1.19 -19.18
N SER A 45 -15.01 -0.43 -20.23
CA SER A 45 -14.38 -0.60 -21.54
C SER A 45 -12.95 -0.02 -21.59
N LEU A 46 -12.59 0.84 -20.64
CA LEU A 46 -11.33 1.59 -20.66
C LEU A 46 -10.10 0.69 -20.52
N SER A 47 -10.13 -0.34 -19.66
CA SER A 47 -9.01 -1.28 -19.53
C SER A 47 -8.75 -2.03 -20.84
N GLY A 48 -9.82 -2.42 -21.55
CA GLY A 48 -9.72 -3.09 -22.84
C GLY A 48 -9.11 -2.20 -23.93
N LEU A 49 -9.44 -0.91 -23.92
CA LEU A 49 -8.85 0.07 -24.85
C LEU A 49 -7.39 0.37 -24.51
N LEU A 50 -7.05 0.53 -23.24
CA LEU A 50 -5.68 0.81 -22.78
C LEU A 50 -4.75 -0.40 -22.88
N SER A 51 -5.27 -1.62 -23.02
CA SER A 51 -4.44 -2.81 -23.25
C SER A 51 -4.00 -2.98 -24.71
N LYS A 52 -4.54 -2.17 -25.63
CA LYS A 52 -4.08 -2.14 -27.03
C LYS A 52 -2.64 -1.62 -27.08
N ARG A 53 -1.86 -2.17 -28.02
CA ARG A 53 -0.42 -1.90 -28.15
C ARG A 53 -0.07 -0.41 -28.24
N GLU A 54 -0.85 0.34 -29.01
CA GLU A 54 -0.59 1.76 -29.25
C GLU A 54 -1.17 2.67 -28.15
N SER A 55 -2.16 2.17 -27.40
CA SER A 55 -2.81 2.95 -26.34
C SER A 55 -1.92 3.13 -25.11
N PHE A 56 -2.06 4.29 -24.46
CA PHE A 56 -1.47 4.55 -23.15
C PHE A 56 -2.21 5.67 -22.39
N CYS A 57 -2.00 5.71 -21.08
CA CYS A 57 -2.32 6.87 -20.27
C CYS A 57 -1.18 7.23 -19.31
N VAL A 58 -0.83 8.51 -19.23
CA VAL A 58 0.09 9.06 -18.23
C VAL A 58 -0.70 9.81 -17.16
N ALA A 59 -0.56 9.41 -15.89
CA ALA A 59 -1.11 10.11 -14.74
C ALA A 59 -0.01 10.72 -13.87
N ASP A 60 -0.28 11.83 -13.19
CA ASP A 60 0.64 12.37 -12.19
C ASP A 60 0.57 11.49 -10.91
N ILE A 61 1.73 11.28 -10.26
CA ILE A 61 1.82 10.43 -9.07
C ILE A 61 1.09 11.01 -7.85
N HIS A 62 0.91 12.32 -7.76
CA HIS A 62 0.43 12.93 -6.53
C HIS A 62 -1.06 12.69 -6.27
N LEU A 63 -1.46 12.90 -5.01
CA LEU A 63 -2.87 12.86 -4.63
C LEU A 63 -3.70 13.89 -5.43
N PRO A 64 -4.96 13.57 -5.78
CA PRO A 64 -5.72 12.37 -5.39
C PRO A 64 -5.56 11.14 -6.29
N THR A 65 -4.45 10.99 -7.05
CA THR A 65 -4.21 9.74 -7.79
C THR A 65 -4.20 8.53 -6.84
N ASN A 66 -4.97 7.49 -7.17
CA ASN A 66 -5.11 6.28 -6.35
C ASN A 66 -4.31 5.14 -6.99
N ILE A 67 -3.21 4.77 -6.34
CA ILE A 67 -2.26 3.76 -6.82
C ILE A 67 -2.89 2.37 -6.92
N ASP A 68 -3.77 2.00 -6.01
CA ASP A 68 -4.43 0.70 -6.01
C ASP A 68 -5.36 0.56 -7.21
N ASN A 69 -6.10 1.63 -7.54
CA ASN A 69 -6.93 1.64 -8.74
C ASN A 69 -6.10 1.56 -10.02
N LEU A 70 -4.95 2.23 -10.09
CA LEU A 70 -4.02 2.06 -11.21
C LEU A 70 -3.53 0.61 -11.32
N ASN A 71 -3.25 -0.05 -10.20
CA ASN A 71 -2.90 -1.47 -10.18
C ASN A 71 -4.03 -2.36 -10.73
N LEU A 72 -5.30 -2.07 -10.41
CA LEU A 72 -6.44 -2.80 -10.98
C LEU A 72 -6.51 -2.65 -12.52
N PHE A 73 -6.21 -1.47 -13.06
CA PHE A 73 -6.10 -1.27 -14.51
C PHE A 73 -4.89 -2.03 -15.09
N HIS A 74 -3.74 -2.00 -14.42
CA HIS A 74 -2.55 -2.75 -14.83
C HIS A 74 -2.80 -4.26 -14.88
N GLN A 75 -3.45 -4.82 -13.86
CA GLN A 75 -3.85 -6.24 -13.81
C GLN A 75 -4.79 -6.62 -14.97
N ALA A 76 -5.61 -5.67 -15.45
CA ALA A 76 -6.45 -5.83 -16.63
C ALA A 76 -5.69 -5.62 -17.96
N GLY A 77 -4.37 -5.46 -17.93
CA GLY A 77 -3.49 -5.31 -19.08
C GLY A 77 -3.33 -3.87 -19.59
N ALA A 78 -3.84 -2.86 -18.88
CA ALA A 78 -3.77 -1.47 -19.33
C ALA A 78 -2.33 -0.93 -19.34
N ASN A 79 -2.00 -0.15 -20.38
CA ASN A 79 -0.72 0.53 -20.53
C ASN A 79 -0.70 1.87 -19.76
N MET A 80 -0.49 1.77 -18.45
CA MET A 80 -0.42 2.92 -17.54
C MET A 80 1.02 3.41 -17.34
N PHE A 81 1.17 4.73 -17.24
CA PHE A 81 2.41 5.43 -16.91
C PHE A 81 2.16 6.40 -15.76
N LEU A 82 3.18 6.64 -14.96
CA LEU A 82 3.19 7.61 -13.87
C LEU A 82 4.27 8.66 -14.11
N PHE A 83 3.92 9.92 -13.88
CA PHE A 83 4.84 11.05 -13.95
C PHE A 83 5.38 11.39 -12.56
N PHE A 84 6.70 11.52 -12.45
CA PHE A 84 7.45 11.56 -11.18
C PHE A 84 8.28 12.84 -11.03
N LYS A 85 7.65 14.00 -11.20
CA LYS A 85 8.31 15.31 -11.07
C LYS A 85 7.43 16.25 -10.24
N GLU A 86 8.01 16.97 -9.30
CA GLU A 86 7.29 17.92 -8.47
C GLU A 86 8.03 19.24 -8.24
N LEU A 87 7.29 20.30 -7.94
CA LEU A 87 7.80 21.56 -7.41
C LEU A 87 7.72 21.52 -5.88
N ARG A 88 8.88 21.54 -5.23
CA ARG A 88 8.99 21.72 -3.78
C ARG A 88 9.17 23.19 -3.44
N PRO A 89 8.23 23.81 -2.69
CA PRO A 89 8.48 25.12 -2.14
C PRO A 89 9.57 25.01 -1.05
N LYS A 90 10.56 25.91 -1.06
CA LYS A 90 11.56 25.99 0.03
C LYS A 90 10.93 26.34 1.39
N ARG A 91 9.71 26.91 1.40
CA ARG A 91 8.95 27.18 2.63
C ARG A 91 7.66 26.35 2.69
N PRO A 92 7.35 25.71 3.83
CA PRO A 92 6.13 24.91 3.99
C PRO A 92 4.82 25.69 3.83
N ASP A 93 4.85 27.02 3.95
CA ASP A 93 3.67 27.90 3.90
C ASP A 93 3.39 28.50 2.52
N ALA A 94 4.25 28.23 1.53
CA ALA A 94 3.98 28.62 0.15
C ALA A 94 3.00 27.60 -0.47
N TYR A 95 1.77 28.04 -0.71
CA TYR A 95 0.75 27.30 -1.46
C TYR A 95 1.12 27.28 -2.94
N LEU A 96 2.14 26.52 -3.29
CA LEU A 96 2.48 26.18 -4.67
C LEU A 96 1.89 24.80 -4.97
N GLU A 97 1.19 24.68 -6.09
CA GLU A 97 0.82 23.37 -6.62
C GLU A 97 2.11 22.61 -6.92
N ARG A 98 2.30 21.47 -6.26
CA ARG A 98 3.52 20.67 -6.42
C ARG A 98 3.54 19.91 -7.74
N HIS A 99 2.37 19.71 -8.35
CA HIS A 99 2.19 18.87 -9.53
C HIS A 99 2.64 19.61 -10.78
N LEU A 100 3.56 19.01 -11.53
CA LEU A 100 4.03 19.58 -12.79
C LEU A 100 3.25 19.06 -14.00
N LEU A 101 2.69 17.85 -13.92
CA LEU A 101 1.82 17.34 -14.98
C LEU A 101 0.36 17.72 -14.69
N HIS A 102 -0.11 18.80 -15.32
CA HIS A 102 -1.50 19.26 -15.18
C HIS A 102 -2.37 19.04 -16.44
N THR A 103 -1.86 18.29 -17.43
CA THR A 103 -2.54 17.95 -18.68
C THR A 103 -3.81 17.13 -18.44
N LYS A 104 -4.85 17.38 -19.23
CA LYS A 104 -6.15 16.67 -19.21
C LYS A 104 -6.65 16.56 -20.65
N MET A 105 -5.98 15.68 -21.39
CA MET A 105 -6.12 15.53 -22.83
C MET A 105 -6.23 14.05 -23.19
N LEU A 106 -7.23 13.73 -24.02
CA LEU A 106 -7.49 12.38 -24.53
C LEU A 106 -7.59 12.45 -26.05
N LEU A 107 -6.84 11.60 -26.75
CA LEU A 107 -6.91 11.45 -28.19
C LEU A 107 -7.33 10.02 -28.51
N PHE A 108 -8.49 9.89 -29.16
CA PHE A 108 -9.06 8.61 -29.55
C PHE A 108 -8.90 8.39 -31.04
N ASP A 109 -8.33 7.26 -31.43
CA ASP A 109 -8.43 6.77 -32.81
C ASP A 109 -9.77 6.06 -32.97
N LEU A 110 -10.53 6.43 -33.99
CA LEU A 110 -11.81 5.82 -34.35
C LEU A 110 -11.70 5.06 -35.68
N PRO A 111 -12.64 4.14 -35.97
CA PRO A 111 -12.63 3.38 -37.21
C PRO A 111 -12.66 4.26 -38.46
N GLY A 112 -12.00 3.83 -39.52
CA GLY A 112 -12.02 4.53 -40.81
C GLY A 112 -11.10 5.74 -40.91
N GLY A 113 -10.20 5.94 -39.95
CA GLY A 113 -9.26 7.08 -39.92
C GLY A 113 -9.82 8.34 -39.24
N ASP A 114 -11.04 8.25 -38.71
CA ASP A 114 -11.63 9.25 -37.82
C ASP A 114 -10.85 9.32 -36.49
N ALA A 115 -10.93 10.47 -35.81
CA ALA A 115 -10.37 10.66 -34.48
C ALA A 115 -11.19 11.68 -33.67
N GLU A 116 -11.08 11.61 -32.35
CA GLU A 116 -11.64 12.60 -31.43
C GLU A 116 -10.58 13.08 -30.43
N LEU A 117 -10.35 14.40 -30.39
CA LEU A 117 -9.50 15.04 -29.40
C LEU A 117 -10.36 15.69 -28.32
N TRP A 118 -10.20 15.26 -27.08
CA TRP A 118 -10.83 15.82 -25.90
C TRP A 118 -9.82 16.63 -25.11
N VAL A 119 -10.12 17.92 -24.88
CA VAL A 119 -9.30 18.82 -24.05
C VAL A 119 -10.20 19.48 -23.03
N GLY A 120 -9.88 19.39 -21.74
CA GLY A 120 -10.76 19.97 -20.73
C GLY A 120 -10.18 20.05 -19.32
N SER A 121 -11.06 20.24 -18.35
CA SER A 121 -10.74 20.30 -16.93
C SER A 121 -10.97 18.98 -16.18
N HIS A 122 -11.54 17.97 -16.84
CA HIS A 122 -11.87 16.70 -16.21
C HIS A 122 -10.62 15.84 -15.98
N ASN A 123 -10.39 15.49 -14.71
CA ASN A 123 -9.49 14.40 -14.33
C ASN A 123 -10.24 13.06 -14.37
N PHE A 124 -9.52 11.94 -14.32
CA PHE A 124 -10.13 10.62 -14.14
C PHE A 124 -10.44 10.38 -12.66
N THR A 125 -11.30 11.22 -12.11
CA THR A 125 -11.81 11.12 -10.75
C THR A 125 -13.33 10.95 -10.77
N LYS A 126 -13.89 10.29 -9.74
CA LYS A 126 -15.35 10.13 -9.63
C LYS A 126 -16.06 11.49 -9.62
N GLN A 127 -15.47 12.49 -8.97
CA GLN A 127 -16.02 13.83 -8.81
C GLN A 127 -16.12 14.57 -10.14
N ALA A 128 -15.06 14.53 -10.96
CA ALA A 128 -15.05 15.13 -12.29
C ALA A 128 -16.01 14.40 -13.25
N LEU A 129 -15.88 13.07 -13.36
CA LEU A 129 -16.64 12.31 -14.37
C LEU A 129 -18.14 12.24 -14.10
N LYS A 130 -18.56 12.16 -12.83
CA LYS A 130 -19.98 12.12 -12.44
C LYS A 130 -20.63 13.50 -12.32
N GLY A 131 -19.88 14.58 -12.55
CA GLY A 131 -20.42 15.95 -12.52
C GLY A 131 -20.68 16.51 -11.12
N ILE A 132 -19.96 16.02 -10.10
CA ILE A 132 -19.93 16.69 -8.79
C ILE A 132 -19.17 18.01 -8.94
N ASN A 133 -18.04 17.97 -9.64
CA ASN A 133 -17.34 19.16 -10.09
C ASN A 133 -18.03 19.77 -11.31
N ARG A 134 -17.92 21.09 -11.47
CA ARG A 134 -18.25 21.76 -12.72
C ARG A 134 -17.04 21.69 -13.64
N GLU A 135 -17.12 20.80 -14.61
CA GLU A 135 -16.07 20.59 -15.60
C GLU A 135 -16.49 21.16 -16.96
N ALA A 136 -15.50 21.50 -17.79
CA ALA A 136 -15.70 21.87 -19.19
C ALA A 136 -14.68 21.13 -20.06
N SER A 137 -15.16 20.53 -21.14
CA SER A 137 -14.30 19.81 -22.09
C SER A 137 -14.73 20.12 -23.51
N LEU A 138 -13.77 20.44 -24.37
CA LEU A 138 -14.00 20.58 -25.80
C LEU A 138 -13.65 19.25 -26.48
N VAL A 139 -14.62 18.71 -27.21
CA VAL A 139 -14.44 17.55 -28.09
C VAL A 139 -14.30 18.04 -29.51
N ILE A 140 -13.19 17.72 -30.15
CA ILE A 140 -12.85 18.14 -31.50
C ILE A 140 -12.78 16.89 -32.38
N PRO A 141 -13.82 16.62 -33.18
CA PRO A 141 -13.74 15.58 -34.19
C PRO A 141 -12.73 15.99 -35.26
N CYS A 142 -11.83 15.08 -35.61
CA CYS A 142 -10.78 15.28 -36.62
C CYS A 142 -10.51 13.97 -37.37
N GLN A 143 -9.61 14.01 -38.34
CA GLN A 143 -9.04 12.84 -38.99
C GLN A 143 -7.61 12.59 -38.48
N GLN A 144 -7.15 11.35 -38.51
CA GLN A 144 -5.75 11.02 -38.16
C GLN A 144 -4.72 11.71 -39.08
N GLY A 145 -5.13 12.14 -40.27
CA GLY A 145 -4.31 12.94 -41.18
C GLY A 145 -4.31 14.45 -40.92
N ASP A 146 -5.14 14.95 -39.99
CA ASP A 146 -5.22 16.39 -39.71
C ASP A 146 -4.03 16.87 -38.88
N ALA A 147 -3.58 18.11 -39.12
CA ALA A 147 -2.46 18.69 -38.38
C ALA A 147 -2.70 18.76 -36.86
N ILE A 148 -3.95 18.98 -36.43
CA ILE A 148 -4.30 19.01 -35.00
C ILE A 148 -4.14 17.63 -34.34
N TYR A 149 -4.43 16.56 -35.07
CA TYR A 149 -4.24 15.19 -34.59
C TYR A 149 -2.75 14.94 -34.35
N THR A 150 -1.91 15.22 -35.35
CA THR A 150 -0.46 15.00 -35.24
C THR A 150 0.13 15.81 -34.07
N GLN A 151 -0.24 17.09 -33.92
CA GLN A 151 0.23 17.92 -32.81
C GLN A 151 -0.19 17.39 -31.44
N ALA A 152 -1.44 16.93 -31.31
CA ALA A 152 -1.93 16.37 -30.06
C ALA A 152 -1.24 15.03 -29.73
N LEU A 153 -1.05 14.18 -30.74
CA LEU A 153 -0.34 12.91 -30.60
C LEU A 153 1.12 13.14 -30.19
N ASP A 154 1.84 14.01 -30.90
CA ASP A 154 3.23 14.36 -30.60
C ASP A 154 3.37 14.91 -29.18
N TYR A 155 2.46 15.79 -28.77
CA TYR A 155 2.44 16.33 -27.41
C TYR A 155 2.27 15.23 -26.36
N LEU A 156 1.28 14.35 -26.52
CA LEU A 156 1.03 13.24 -25.59
C LEU A 156 2.17 12.22 -25.57
N GLN A 157 2.76 11.93 -26.74
CA GLN A 157 3.93 11.07 -26.85
C GLN A 157 5.17 11.68 -26.18
N SER A 158 5.34 13.01 -26.25
CA SER A 158 6.44 13.70 -25.57
C SER A 158 6.34 13.57 -24.04
N ILE A 159 5.12 13.68 -23.47
CA ILE A 159 4.87 13.43 -22.04
C ILE A 159 5.22 11.99 -21.68
N ARG A 160 4.76 11.01 -22.48
CA ARG A 160 5.07 9.59 -22.25
C ARG A 160 6.56 9.31 -22.29
N ALA A 161 7.28 9.95 -23.22
CA ALA A 161 8.71 9.75 -23.47
C ALA A 161 9.62 10.54 -22.52
N ASP A 162 9.09 11.49 -21.74
CA ASP A 162 9.84 12.21 -20.72
C ASP A 162 10.50 11.23 -19.74
N SER A 163 11.74 11.50 -19.35
CA SER A 163 12.50 10.66 -18.40
C SER A 163 11.85 10.50 -17.02
N ASN A 164 10.95 11.41 -16.66
CA ASN A 164 10.14 11.40 -15.44
C ASN A 164 8.81 10.66 -15.61
N SER A 165 8.42 10.30 -16.83
CA SER A 165 7.30 9.40 -17.12
C SER A 165 7.81 7.97 -17.19
N ARG A 166 7.34 7.11 -16.29
CA ARG A 166 7.72 5.69 -16.27
C ARG A 166 6.48 4.81 -16.32
N ARG A 167 6.60 3.66 -16.98
CA ARG A 167 5.53 2.66 -17.00
C ARG A 167 5.22 2.24 -15.56
N PHE A 168 3.93 2.08 -15.26
CA PHE A 168 3.48 1.61 -13.96
C PHE A 168 4.05 0.21 -13.68
N ASP A 169 4.85 0.12 -12.62
CA ASP A 169 5.41 -1.13 -12.10
C ASP A 169 4.68 -1.55 -10.81
N PRO A 170 3.92 -2.66 -10.81
CA PRO A 170 3.17 -3.11 -9.62
C PRO A 170 4.09 -3.51 -8.46
N SER A 171 5.37 -3.84 -8.72
CA SER A 171 6.34 -4.15 -7.65
C SER A 171 6.73 -2.91 -6.82
N GLN A 172 6.38 -1.71 -7.29
CA GLN A 172 6.73 -0.42 -6.68
C GLN A 172 5.52 0.26 -6.01
N ILE A 173 4.37 -0.42 -5.86
CA ILE A 173 3.14 0.19 -5.28
C ILE A 173 3.41 0.89 -3.95
N ASN A 174 4.15 0.25 -3.05
CA ASN A 174 4.49 0.84 -1.74
C ASN A 174 5.43 2.04 -1.87
N ASN A 175 6.32 2.04 -2.85
CA ASN A 175 7.16 3.20 -3.19
C ASN A 175 6.33 4.38 -3.70
N TYR A 176 5.34 4.12 -4.56
CA TYR A 176 4.41 5.15 -5.04
C TYR A 176 3.60 5.76 -3.91
N LYS A 177 3.00 4.93 -3.05
CA LYS A 177 2.25 5.40 -1.86
C LYS A 177 3.12 6.21 -0.91
N ARG A 178 4.38 5.79 -0.71
CA ARG A 178 5.37 6.54 0.08
C ARG A 178 5.67 7.92 -0.52
N LEU A 179 5.86 8.01 -1.84
CA LEU A 179 6.10 9.28 -2.53
C LEU A 179 4.91 10.25 -2.44
N GLN A 180 3.68 9.72 -2.30
CA GLN A 180 2.48 10.54 -2.10
C GLN A 180 2.41 11.19 -0.71
N GLU A 181 3.38 10.93 0.18
CA GLU A 181 3.41 11.45 1.56
C GLU A 181 2.09 11.16 2.32
N LEU A 182 1.40 10.05 1.97
CA LEU A 182 0.26 9.59 2.76
C LEU A 182 0.73 9.46 4.21
N PRO A 183 -0.04 9.95 5.19
CA PRO A 183 0.31 9.82 6.60
C PRO A 183 0.73 8.38 6.88
N PRO A 184 1.79 8.12 7.65
CA PRO A 184 2.19 6.77 8.07
C PRO A 184 1.01 5.98 8.67
N ASP A 185 0.03 6.70 9.20
CA ASP A 185 -1.23 6.24 9.74
C ASP A 185 -2.11 5.47 8.73
N GLU A 186 -1.89 5.65 7.41
CA GLU A 186 -2.52 4.86 6.33
C GLU A 186 -1.64 3.71 5.83
N THR A 187 -0.36 3.62 6.24
CA THR A 187 0.40 2.39 6.05
C THR A 187 -0.02 1.39 7.12
N GLU A 188 -0.85 0.42 6.72
CA GLU A 188 -1.26 -0.71 7.57
C GLU A 188 -0.03 -1.25 8.32
N GLY A 189 -0.09 -1.25 9.65
CA GLY A 189 1.05 -1.61 10.51
C GLY A 189 1.64 -2.96 10.12
N SER A 190 2.97 -3.09 10.18
CA SER A 190 3.64 -4.34 9.81
C SER A 190 3.21 -5.48 10.75
N VAL A 191 2.58 -6.52 10.19
CA VAL A 191 2.20 -7.72 10.94
C VAL A 191 3.28 -8.78 10.76
N TYR A 192 3.88 -9.21 11.87
CA TYR A 192 4.75 -10.37 11.92
C TYR A 192 3.91 -11.62 12.05
N VAL A 193 4.11 -12.61 11.19
CA VAL A 193 3.38 -13.87 11.23
C VAL A 193 4.29 -14.97 11.78
N LEU A 194 3.89 -15.59 12.89
CA LEU A 194 4.51 -16.77 13.46
C LEU A 194 3.73 -18.02 13.01
N PRO A 195 4.24 -18.81 12.05
CA PRO A 195 3.59 -20.03 11.64
C PRO A 195 3.82 -21.11 12.70
N VAL A 196 2.77 -21.87 13.01
CA VAL A 196 2.79 -23.00 13.97
C VAL A 196 1.94 -24.14 13.43
N SER A 197 2.16 -25.36 13.92
CA SER A 197 1.28 -26.51 13.72
C SER A 197 0.63 -26.92 15.04
N TRP A 198 -0.53 -27.57 14.98
CA TRP A 198 -1.26 -28.08 16.15
C TRP A 198 -2.19 -29.24 15.75
N HIS A 199 -2.71 -29.98 16.74
CA HIS A 199 -3.74 -31.02 16.54
C HIS A 199 -5.06 -30.55 17.15
N SER A 200 -6.05 -30.22 16.32
CA SER A 200 -7.38 -29.77 16.79
C SER A 200 -8.16 -30.85 17.56
N GLN A 201 -7.84 -32.13 17.37
CA GLN A 201 -8.42 -33.23 18.15
C GLN A 201 -7.88 -33.28 19.59
N GLU A 202 -6.65 -32.84 19.81
CA GLU A 202 -6.02 -32.78 21.15
C GLU A 202 -6.27 -31.44 21.86
N LEU A 203 -6.43 -30.38 21.08
CA LEU A 203 -6.66 -29.03 21.57
C LEU A 203 -7.83 -28.42 20.81
N THR A 204 -8.96 -28.24 21.47
CA THR A 204 -10.19 -27.76 20.80
C THR A 204 -10.08 -26.32 20.31
N ASP A 205 -9.29 -25.47 20.99
CA ASP A 205 -9.08 -24.08 20.58
C ASP A 205 -7.71 -23.51 21.01
N LEU A 206 -7.19 -22.61 20.17
CA LEU A 206 -5.95 -21.86 20.43
C LEU A 206 -6.21 -20.47 20.99
N ALA A 207 -7.40 -19.91 20.78
CA ALA A 207 -7.69 -18.55 21.23
C ALA A 207 -7.50 -18.42 22.74
N GLN A 208 -6.95 -17.28 23.16
CA GLN A 208 -6.72 -16.94 24.58
C GLN A 208 -5.73 -17.86 25.32
N GLN A 209 -5.07 -18.81 24.63
CA GLN A 209 -4.05 -19.66 25.23
C GLN A 209 -2.72 -18.90 25.39
N VAL A 210 -1.89 -19.34 26.33
CA VAL A 210 -0.50 -18.90 26.43
C VAL A 210 0.41 -20.06 26.06
N ILE A 211 1.25 -19.82 25.05
CA ILE A 211 2.26 -20.77 24.59
C ILE A 211 3.65 -20.32 25.02
N LEU A 212 4.51 -21.29 25.29
CA LEU A 212 5.93 -21.10 25.53
C LEU A 212 6.70 -21.60 24.29
N LEU A 213 7.18 -20.68 23.47
CA LEU A 213 8.07 -21.00 22.36
C LEU A 213 9.49 -21.15 22.89
N ALA A 214 10.12 -22.32 22.70
CA ALA A 214 11.51 -22.55 23.08
C ALA A 214 12.33 -22.96 21.86
N GLY A 215 13.54 -22.41 21.73
CA GLY A 215 14.40 -22.66 20.58
C GLY A 215 15.89 -22.48 20.89
N ASN A 216 16.74 -22.75 19.89
CA ASN A 216 18.20 -22.74 20.03
C ASN A 216 18.91 -21.70 19.13
N ASP A 217 18.20 -21.03 18.22
CA ASP A 217 18.80 -20.06 17.30
C ASP A 217 18.89 -18.66 17.95
N PRO A 218 20.11 -18.15 18.25
CA PRO A 218 20.27 -16.81 18.82
C PRO A 218 19.82 -15.70 17.88
N LYS A 219 19.83 -15.92 16.55
CA LYS A 219 19.33 -14.92 15.58
C LYS A 219 17.81 -14.79 15.66
N GLU A 220 17.12 -15.90 15.88
CA GLU A 220 15.68 -15.91 16.11
C GLU A 220 15.31 -15.22 17.42
N TYR A 221 16.06 -15.49 18.49
CA TYR A 221 15.88 -14.75 19.75
C TYR A 221 16.04 -13.23 19.56
N ALA A 222 17.06 -12.80 18.82
CA ALA A 222 17.26 -11.38 18.50
C ALA A 222 16.08 -10.78 17.72
N GLN A 223 15.41 -11.57 16.86
CA GLN A 223 14.19 -11.14 16.15
C GLN A 223 13.01 -10.96 17.10
N PHE A 224 12.80 -11.90 18.03
CA PHE A 224 11.75 -11.75 19.06
C PHE A 224 12.03 -10.57 19.99
N ALA A 225 13.28 -10.32 20.34
CA ALA A 225 13.67 -9.17 21.14
C ALA A 225 13.37 -7.84 20.43
N ALA A 226 13.73 -7.72 19.16
CA ALA A 226 13.41 -6.55 18.33
C ALA A 226 11.89 -6.40 18.15
N LEU A 227 11.18 -7.49 17.90
CA LEU A 227 9.72 -7.50 17.75
C LEU A 227 9.03 -7.05 19.03
N SER A 228 9.44 -7.54 20.19
CA SER A 228 8.87 -7.13 21.48
C SER A 228 8.99 -5.61 21.69
N SER A 229 10.12 -5.01 21.31
CA SER A 229 10.29 -3.55 21.33
C SER A 229 9.41 -2.81 20.31
N ALA A 230 9.18 -3.38 19.13
CA ALA A 230 8.30 -2.80 18.11
C ALA A 230 6.81 -2.86 18.53
N LEU A 231 6.37 -3.98 19.11
CA LEU A 231 5.02 -4.18 19.62
C LEU A 231 4.67 -3.17 20.73
N SER A 232 5.60 -2.86 21.62
CA SER A 232 5.36 -1.89 22.70
C SER A 232 5.21 -0.43 22.24
N ASN A 233 5.58 -0.13 20.99
CA ASN A 233 5.49 1.21 20.41
C ASN A 233 4.33 1.34 19.39
N ASP A 234 3.40 0.36 19.35
CA ASP A 234 2.29 0.27 18.38
C ASP A 234 2.74 0.30 16.90
N ASN A 235 4.03 0.08 16.63
CA ASN A 235 4.62 0.13 15.29
C ASN A 235 4.54 -1.23 14.55
N ALA A 236 4.10 -2.28 15.24
CA ALA A 236 4.00 -3.62 14.71
C ALA A 236 2.87 -4.39 15.37
N GLN A 237 2.41 -5.45 14.72
CA GLN A 237 1.52 -6.46 15.29
C GLN A 237 2.14 -7.84 15.13
N LEU A 238 1.73 -8.79 15.97
CA LEU A 238 2.11 -10.20 15.84
C LEU A 238 0.82 -11.02 15.62
N ALA A 239 0.85 -11.88 14.63
CA ALA A 239 -0.18 -12.86 14.35
C ALA A 239 0.40 -14.27 14.38
N ILE A 240 -0.42 -15.25 14.76
CA ILE A 240 -0.10 -16.67 14.66
C ILE A 240 -0.87 -17.24 13.47
N GLN A 241 -0.18 -17.99 12.62
CA GLN A 241 -0.79 -18.75 11.54
C GLN A 241 -0.69 -20.24 11.88
N ALA A 242 -1.80 -20.82 12.30
CA ALA A 242 -1.86 -22.20 12.81
C ALA A 242 -2.33 -23.17 11.72
N LEU A 243 -1.48 -24.14 11.38
CA LEU A 243 -1.81 -25.28 10.52
C LEU A 243 -2.33 -26.42 11.38
N ASP A 244 -3.59 -26.79 11.17
CA ASP A 244 -4.17 -27.98 11.79
C ASP A 244 -3.68 -29.25 11.11
N LEU A 245 -2.97 -30.09 11.86
CA LEU A 245 -2.45 -31.36 11.40
C LEU A 245 -3.54 -32.43 11.27
N ASP A 246 -4.72 -32.21 11.86
CA ASP A 246 -5.88 -33.11 11.75
C ASP A 246 -6.75 -32.81 10.51
N GLY A 247 -6.26 -31.95 9.62
CA GLY A 247 -6.90 -31.64 8.33
C GLY A 247 -7.90 -30.47 8.37
N GLY A 248 -7.99 -29.75 9.49
CA GLY A 248 -8.76 -28.51 9.59
C GLY A 248 -8.17 -27.35 8.76
N PRO A 249 -8.92 -26.25 8.60
CA PRO A 249 -8.45 -25.07 7.89
C PRO A 249 -7.31 -24.39 8.64
N VAL A 250 -6.46 -23.66 7.90
CA VAL A 250 -5.47 -22.76 8.50
C VAL A 250 -6.20 -21.64 9.24
N ARG A 251 -5.96 -21.52 10.54
CA ARG A 251 -6.54 -20.47 11.39
C ARG A 251 -5.49 -19.39 11.68
N ARG A 252 -5.95 -18.16 11.89
CA ARG A 252 -5.08 -17.01 12.18
C ARG A 252 -5.52 -16.36 13.48
N PHE A 253 -4.57 -15.97 14.31
CA PHE A 253 -4.87 -15.35 15.60
C PHE A 253 -4.03 -14.10 15.78
N THR A 254 -4.55 -13.11 16.49
CA THR A 254 -3.72 -12.05 17.06
C THR A 254 -2.82 -12.66 18.12
N ALA A 255 -1.67 -12.04 18.40
CA ALA A 255 -0.76 -12.52 19.42
C ALA A 255 0.08 -11.40 20.03
N THR A 256 0.50 -11.61 21.28
CA THR A 256 1.37 -10.68 22.00
C THR A 256 2.50 -11.43 22.69
N ILE A 257 3.70 -10.83 22.68
CA ILE A 257 4.83 -11.35 23.44
C ILE A 257 4.69 -10.84 24.87
N HIS A 258 4.51 -11.75 25.83
CA HIS A 258 4.36 -11.40 27.23
C HIS A 258 5.72 -11.31 27.94
N ASN A 259 6.58 -12.30 27.73
CA ASN A 259 7.91 -12.40 28.34
C ASN A 259 8.86 -13.17 27.42
N GLN A 260 10.17 -13.00 27.60
CA GLN A 260 11.19 -13.76 26.91
C GLN A 260 12.48 -13.82 27.72
N GLY A 261 13.34 -14.80 27.46
CA GLY A 261 14.63 -14.94 28.13
C GLY A 261 15.60 -15.84 27.40
N ILE A 262 16.89 -15.64 27.66
CA ILE A 262 17.96 -16.55 27.22
C ILE A 262 18.04 -17.70 28.23
N ILE A 263 18.27 -18.92 27.74
CA ILE A 263 18.55 -20.09 28.57
C ILE A 263 20.05 -20.36 28.49
N SER A 264 20.70 -20.38 29.65
CA SER A 264 22.10 -20.71 29.80
C SER A 264 22.24 -22.01 30.59
N PRO A 265 22.86 -23.08 30.02
CA PRO A 265 23.09 -24.33 30.75
C PRO A 265 23.94 -24.18 32.01
N THR A 266 24.70 -23.10 32.13
CA THR A 266 25.56 -22.81 33.30
C THR A 266 24.89 -21.92 34.34
N ASP A 267 23.70 -21.40 34.07
CA ASP A 267 22.96 -20.53 34.99
C ASP A 267 21.56 -21.10 35.28
N PRO A 268 21.39 -21.80 36.41
CA PRO A 268 20.11 -22.39 36.80
C PRO A 268 18.94 -21.43 36.83
N ALA A 269 19.16 -20.17 37.16
CA ALA A 269 18.11 -19.16 37.23
C ALA A 269 17.41 -18.94 35.86
N THR A 270 18.09 -19.28 34.76
CA THR A 270 17.56 -19.10 33.40
C THR A 270 16.62 -20.21 32.92
N TYR A 271 16.66 -21.39 33.56
CA TYR A 271 15.82 -22.55 33.20
C TYR A 271 15.00 -23.12 34.36
N GLU A 272 15.23 -22.70 35.60
CA GLU A 272 14.42 -23.01 36.79
C GLU A 272 13.23 -22.05 36.93
N ILE A 273 12.65 -21.66 35.80
CA ILE A 273 11.51 -20.74 35.74
C ILE A 273 10.23 -21.57 35.74
N ALA A 274 9.33 -21.27 36.69
CA ALA A 274 8.01 -21.88 36.73
C ALA A 274 7.13 -21.28 35.62
N PHE A 275 6.85 -22.08 34.60
CA PHE A 275 6.00 -21.65 33.49
C PHE A 275 4.50 -21.90 33.70
N GLY A 276 4.08 -22.55 34.78
CA GLY A 276 2.68 -22.90 35.01
C GLY A 276 2.11 -23.80 33.91
N GLU A 277 0.80 -23.73 33.66
CA GLU A 277 0.09 -24.53 32.63
C GLU A 277 0.33 -24.08 31.17
N ARG A 278 1.43 -23.36 30.90
CA ARG A 278 1.75 -22.85 29.55
C ARG A 278 2.15 -23.98 28.62
N ARG A 279 1.42 -24.13 27.51
CA ARG A 279 1.67 -25.16 26.48
C ARG A 279 3.03 -24.92 25.84
N LEU A 280 3.86 -25.95 25.72
CA LEU A 280 5.17 -25.81 25.08
C LEU A 280 5.07 -25.96 23.58
N VAL A 281 5.75 -25.04 22.91
CA VAL A 281 5.96 -25.01 21.47
C VAL A 281 7.45 -25.15 21.28
N SER A 282 7.87 -26.37 20.94
CA SER A 282 9.28 -26.70 20.77
C SER A 282 9.71 -26.41 19.33
N ARG A 283 10.80 -25.65 19.17
CA ARG A 283 11.43 -25.39 17.89
C ARG A 283 12.84 -25.97 17.88
N ILE A 284 13.00 -27.11 17.22
CA ILE A 284 14.31 -27.76 17.02
C ILE A 284 14.72 -27.60 15.56
N GLY A 285 15.75 -26.78 15.32
CA GLY A 285 16.27 -26.50 13.99
C GLY A 285 15.31 -25.66 13.14
N THR A 286 15.15 -26.03 11.87
CA THR A 286 14.33 -25.28 10.91
C THR A 286 12.89 -25.73 10.86
N ARG A 287 12.44 -26.68 11.69
CA ARG A 287 11.09 -27.26 11.60
C ARG A 287 10.02 -26.26 12.04
N LEU A 288 8.82 -26.39 11.49
CA LEU A 288 7.64 -25.65 11.95
C LEU A 288 7.42 -25.95 13.46
N PRO A 289 7.10 -24.95 14.30
CA PRO A 289 6.86 -25.19 15.72
C PRO A 289 5.52 -25.92 15.94
N LEU A 290 5.52 -27.02 16.70
CA LEU A 290 4.30 -27.76 17.04
C LEU A 290 3.78 -27.35 18.43
N ILE A 291 2.51 -26.97 18.51
CA ILE A 291 1.77 -26.76 19.76
C ILE A 291 1.25 -28.12 20.23
N ALA A 292 1.93 -28.71 21.20
CA ALA A 292 1.51 -29.97 21.81
C ALA A 292 0.60 -29.74 23.02
N ALA A 293 -0.34 -30.65 23.25
CA ALA A 293 -1.05 -30.71 24.52
C ALA A 293 -0.07 -31.05 25.66
N LEU A 294 -0.17 -30.32 26.77
CA LEU A 294 0.61 -30.60 27.96
C LEU A 294 0.06 -31.86 28.63
N SER A 295 0.87 -32.92 28.73
CA SER A 295 0.56 -34.08 29.58
C SER A 295 1.19 -33.97 30.98
N GLU A 296 2.29 -33.22 31.15
CA GLU A 296 3.04 -33.05 32.41
C GLU A 296 3.74 -31.67 32.49
N GLU A 297 4.00 -31.16 33.70
CA GLU A 297 4.73 -29.90 33.91
C GLU A 297 6.14 -29.93 33.30
N HIS A 298 6.60 -28.83 32.72
CA HIS A 298 7.91 -28.75 32.07
C HIS A 298 9.02 -29.03 33.07
N THR A 299 9.62 -30.22 32.99
CA THR A 299 10.77 -30.53 33.83
C THR A 299 11.91 -29.57 33.49
N THR A 300 12.60 -29.10 34.51
CA THR A 300 13.80 -28.24 34.39
C THR A 300 14.83 -28.81 33.42
N GLY A 301 14.92 -30.15 33.34
CA GLY A 301 15.81 -30.86 32.41
C GLY A 301 15.43 -30.74 30.93
N ALA A 302 14.16 -30.51 30.60
CA ALA A 302 13.70 -30.30 29.22
C ALA A 302 14.13 -28.92 28.71
N LEU A 303 14.01 -27.88 29.55
CA LEU A 303 14.32 -26.49 29.18
C LEU A 303 15.81 -26.26 28.95
N ARG A 304 16.69 -26.96 29.69
CA ARG A 304 18.17 -26.87 29.54
C ARG A 304 18.68 -27.16 28.12
N ARG A 305 17.86 -27.76 27.26
CA ARG A 305 18.20 -28.13 25.88
C ARG A 305 17.98 -27.00 24.86
N PHE A 306 17.42 -25.88 25.32
CA PHE A 306 17.11 -24.72 24.51
C PHE A 306 18.08 -23.57 24.85
N GLY A 307 18.22 -22.62 23.94
CA GLY A 307 19.03 -21.41 24.10
C GLY A 307 18.19 -20.17 24.46
N TYR A 308 16.87 -20.22 24.24
CA TYR A 308 15.95 -19.16 24.65
C TYR A 308 14.52 -19.68 24.82
N TRP A 309 13.68 -18.86 25.45
CA TRP A 309 12.24 -19.02 25.50
C TRP A 309 11.50 -17.69 25.25
N VAL A 310 10.29 -17.78 24.72
CA VAL A 310 9.36 -16.66 24.48
C VAL A 310 7.96 -17.10 24.88
N SER A 311 7.35 -16.40 25.82
CA SER A 311 5.94 -16.58 26.19
C SER A 311 5.07 -15.73 25.27
N VAL A 312 4.26 -16.38 24.44
CA VAL A 312 3.33 -15.72 23.51
C VAL A 312 1.90 -15.98 23.98
N ARG A 313 1.12 -14.92 24.18
CA ARG A 313 -0.32 -15.03 24.40
C ARG A 313 -1.03 -14.96 23.06
N ILE A 314 -1.77 -16.01 22.74
CA ILE A 314 -2.65 -16.07 21.58
C ILE A 314 -3.92 -15.30 21.93
N GLY A 315 -4.29 -14.34 21.09
CA GLY A 315 -5.50 -13.54 21.23
C GLY A 315 -6.66 -14.14 20.44
N ASP A 316 -7.51 -13.27 19.90
CA ASP A 316 -8.69 -13.67 19.15
C ASP A 316 -8.33 -14.12 17.73
N GLU A 317 -9.20 -14.97 17.17
CA GLU A 317 -9.13 -15.39 15.79
C GLU A 317 -9.35 -14.21 14.84
N ILE A 318 -8.46 -14.08 13.87
CA ILE A 318 -8.51 -13.05 12.84
C ILE A 318 -9.48 -13.52 11.76
N HIS A 319 -10.47 -12.67 11.47
CA HIS A 319 -11.49 -12.98 10.48
C HIS A 319 -10.87 -13.36 9.13
N GLU A 320 -11.37 -14.43 8.49
CA GLU A 320 -10.92 -14.95 7.18
C GLU A 320 -10.85 -13.93 6.04
N LYS A 321 -11.53 -12.79 6.16
CA LYS A 321 -11.53 -11.70 5.17
C LYS A 321 -10.25 -10.87 5.21
N ILE A 322 -9.51 -10.92 6.30
CA ILE A 322 -8.22 -10.24 6.45
C ILE A 322 -7.17 -11.12 5.80
N GLN A 323 -6.60 -10.62 4.71
CA GLN A 323 -5.50 -11.27 4.00
C GLN A 323 -4.18 -10.63 4.45
N PHE A 324 -3.21 -11.47 4.81
CA PHE A 324 -1.84 -11.02 5.01
C PHE A 324 -1.14 -11.00 3.67
N GLU A 325 -0.66 -9.83 3.27
CA GLU A 325 0.29 -9.71 2.18
C GLU A 325 1.70 -9.75 2.76
N ASP A 326 2.61 -10.45 2.09
CA ASP A 326 4.01 -10.41 2.50
C ASP A 326 4.47 -8.96 2.50
N ALA A 327 5.09 -8.54 3.62
CA ALA A 327 5.71 -7.24 3.71
C ALA A 327 6.79 -7.16 2.62
N THR A 328 6.42 -6.59 1.48
CA THR A 328 7.38 -6.23 0.45
C THR A 328 8.37 -5.27 1.09
N ILE A 329 9.62 -5.38 0.65
CA ILE A 329 10.77 -4.59 1.13
C ILE A 329 10.30 -3.17 1.43
N PRO A 330 10.58 -2.61 2.64
CA PRO A 330 10.06 -1.32 3.04
C PRO A 330 10.31 -0.32 1.91
N ALA A 331 9.27 0.42 1.55
CA ALA A 331 9.34 1.38 0.47
C ALA A 331 10.56 2.30 0.65
N LYS A 332 11.45 2.32 -0.32
CA LYS A 332 12.65 3.18 -0.40
C LYS A 332 12.55 4.05 -1.64
N ALA A 333 11.52 4.89 -1.65
CA ALA A 333 11.40 5.96 -2.61
C ALA A 333 11.46 7.29 -1.86
N ASP A 334 12.11 8.25 -2.50
CA ASP A 334 12.25 9.60 -2.00
C ASP A 334 12.33 10.58 -3.17
N TRP A 335 11.97 11.82 -2.88
CA TRP A 335 12.07 12.92 -3.82
C TRP A 335 13.44 13.57 -3.70
N LYS A 336 14.22 13.56 -4.78
CA LYS A 336 15.53 14.21 -4.81
C LYS A 336 15.47 15.50 -5.61
N ALA A 337 16.09 16.55 -5.09
CA ALA A 337 16.17 17.82 -5.80
C ALA A 337 16.87 17.64 -7.15
N ASP A 338 16.23 18.13 -8.21
CA ASP A 338 16.76 18.21 -9.56
C ASP A 338 17.37 19.60 -9.75
N LYS A 339 18.71 19.67 -9.69
CA LYS A 339 19.42 20.96 -9.76
C LYS A 339 19.37 21.58 -11.14
N GLU A 340 19.34 20.76 -12.19
CA GLU A 340 19.36 21.25 -13.57
C GLU A 340 18.00 21.87 -13.90
N ASP A 341 16.91 21.15 -13.63
CA ASP A 341 15.57 21.68 -13.85
C ASP A 341 15.23 22.85 -12.92
N SER A 342 15.71 22.82 -11.67
CA SER A 342 15.55 23.97 -10.77
C SER A 342 16.24 25.23 -11.32
N ALA A 343 17.42 25.07 -11.93
CA ALA A 343 18.14 26.18 -12.55
C ALA A 343 17.45 26.67 -13.84
N LEU A 344 16.89 25.75 -14.64
CA LEU A 344 16.15 26.11 -15.85
C LEU A 344 14.91 26.95 -15.52
N ILE A 345 14.07 26.46 -14.59
CA ILE A 345 12.90 27.21 -14.11
C ILE A 345 13.32 28.58 -13.57
N PHE A 346 14.44 28.66 -12.85
CA PHE A 346 14.95 29.94 -12.37
C PHE A 346 15.43 30.85 -13.51
N SER A 347 16.05 30.32 -14.56
CA SER A 347 16.49 31.14 -15.69
C SER A 347 15.32 31.66 -16.52
N GLU A 348 14.28 30.85 -16.73
CA GLU A 348 13.11 31.21 -17.53
C GLU A 348 12.13 32.09 -16.74
N LEU A 349 11.85 31.73 -15.48
CA LEU A 349 10.96 32.51 -14.63
C LEU A 349 11.67 33.63 -13.89
N GLY A 350 13.00 33.65 -13.80
CA GLY A 350 13.73 34.66 -13.01
C GLY A 350 13.51 36.07 -13.52
N GLU A 351 13.42 36.25 -14.83
CA GLU A 351 13.11 37.55 -15.44
C GLU A 351 11.63 37.92 -15.22
N GLU A 352 10.69 37.00 -15.48
CA GLU A 352 9.26 37.24 -15.31
C GLU A 352 8.81 37.37 -13.86
N MET A 353 9.36 36.59 -12.92
CA MET A 353 9.06 36.65 -11.48
C MET A 353 9.59 37.94 -10.86
N THR A 354 10.72 38.46 -11.33
CA THR A 354 11.23 39.75 -10.88
C THR A 354 10.24 40.84 -11.32
N GLU A 355 9.79 40.80 -12.58
CA GLU A 355 8.84 41.77 -13.14
C GLU A 355 7.43 41.65 -12.54
N TYR A 356 6.92 40.43 -12.34
CA TYR A 356 5.63 40.12 -11.70
C TYR A 356 5.65 40.53 -10.22
N ASN A 357 6.74 40.29 -9.49
CA ASN A 357 6.86 40.78 -8.11
C ASN A 357 6.91 42.31 -8.04
N THR A 358 7.57 43.00 -8.98
CA THR A 358 7.49 44.48 -9.04
C THR A 358 6.11 44.98 -9.44
N SER A 359 5.43 44.36 -10.42
CA SER A 359 4.12 44.82 -10.92
C SER A 359 2.97 44.45 -9.99
N TYR A 360 3.03 43.33 -9.28
CA TYR A 360 2.03 42.93 -8.28
C TYR A 360 2.16 43.77 -7.00
N ASN A 361 3.39 44.15 -6.62
CA ASN A 361 3.60 45.13 -5.56
C ASN A 361 3.20 46.56 -5.97
N ALA A 362 3.36 46.93 -7.24
CA ALA A 362 2.96 48.24 -7.76
C ALA A 362 1.45 48.38 -8.01
N LYS A 363 0.77 47.37 -8.60
CA LYS A 363 -0.69 47.40 -8.86
C LYS A 363 -1.54 47.13 -7.64
N ALA A 364 -0.98 46.52 -6.59
CA ALA A 364 -1.68 46.33 -5.34
C ALA A 364 -1.45 47.49 -4.34
N SER A 365 -1.01 48.67 -4.82
CA SER A 365 -1.27 49.94 -4.15
C SER A 365 -2.79 50.18 -4.20
N TYR A 366 -3.39 50.39 -3.03
CA TYR A 366 -4.84 50.41 -2.82
C TYR A 366 -5.64 51.40 -3.70
N ASP A 367 -4.99 52.35 -4.36
CA ASP A 367 -5.64 53.34 -5.23
C ASP A 367 -6.36 52.71 -6.44
N ALA A 368 -5.95 51.52 -6.89
CA ALA A 368 -6.62 50.82 -8.01
C ALA A 368 -7.93 50.10 -7.61
N LEU A 369 -8.17 49.84 -6.32
CA LEU A 369 -9.41 49.20 -5.83
C LEU A 369 -10.56 50.19 -5.58
N GLY A 370 -10.34 51.49 -5.80
CA GLY A 370 -11.39 52.51 -5.82
C GLY A 370 -12.42 52.34 -6.96
N TYR A 371 -12.17 51.44 -7.92
CA TYR A 371 -13.04 51.24 -9.09
C TYR A 371 -14.13 50.17 -8.94
N TYR A 372 -14.17 49.41 -7.83
CA TYR A 372 -15.13 48.31 -7.68
C TYR A 372 -16.46 48.71 -6.99
N ARG A 373 -16.83 50.00 -7.02
CA ARG A 373 -17.99 50.50 -6.24
C ARG A 373 -19.03 51.34 -7.00
N ALA A 374 -19.15 51.24 -8.33
CA ALA A 374 -20.19 52.03 -9.02
C ALA A 374 -21.01 51.34 -10.13
N ASP A 375 -20.46 50.57 -11.09
CA ASP A 375 -21.19 50.48 -12.38
C ASP A 375 -21.66 49.09 -12.88
N TYR A 376 -21.63 48.03 -12.07
CA TYR A 376 -22.32 46.79 -12.45
C TYR A 376 -23.82 46.84 -12.09
N GLY A 377 -24.56 47.63 -12.87
CA GLY A 377 -26.01 47.56 -12.95
C GLY A 377 -26.44 46.26 -13.62
N GLY A 378 -27.00 45.33 -12.87
CA GLY A 378 -27.59 44.11 -13.43
C GLY A 378 -27.84 43.00 -12.43
N GLY A 379 -28.97 43.10 -11.71
CA GLY A 379 -29.82 41.98 -11.28
C GLY A 379 -29.20 40.85 -10.45
N TYR A 380 -29.70 40.69 -9.23
CA TYR A 380 -29.51 39.57 -8.28
C TYR A 380 -28.26 39.62 -7.39
N PHE A 381 -28.33 40.47 -6.36
CA PHE A 381 -27.72 40.17 -5.06
C PHE A 381 -28.85 39.95 -4.03
N PRO A 382 -28.96 38.78 -3.40
CA PRO A 382 -29.85 38.61 -2.26
C PRO A 382 -29.21 39.28 -1.04
N ASP A 383 -30.04 40.07 -0.37
CA ASP A 383 -29.85 40.79 0.90
C ASP A 383 -28.84 41.95 0.94
N GLU A 384 -29.39 43.17 1.08
CA GLU A 384 -28.70 44.44 1.32
C GLU A 384 -27.96 44.51 2.68
N ASN A 385 -27.98 43.42 3.46
CA ASN A 385 -27.17 43.27 4.66
C ASN A 385 -26.56 41.87 4.67
N PRO A 386 -25.35 41.67 4.12
CA PRO A 386 -24.64 40.40 4.28
C PRO A 386 -24.54 40.12 5.78
N SER A 387 -25.05 38.97 6.20
CA SER A 387 -25.00 38.55 7.60
C SER A 387 -23.61 38.80 8.20
N GLN A 388 -23.57 39.16 9.47
CA GLN A 388 -22.32 39.41 10.20
C GLN A 388 -21.28 38.29 9.98
N ALA A 389 -21.74 37.03 9.85
CA ALA A 389 -20.91 35.89 9.51
C ALA A 389 -20.25 35.96 8.12
N ALA A 390 -20.93 36.51 7.11
CA ALA A 390 -20.36 36.75 5.79
C ALA A 390 -19.29 37.86 5.82
N GLN A 391 -19.56 38.95 6.54
CA GLN A 391 -18.60 40.04 6.74
C GLN A 391 -17.35 39.55 7.50
N GLU A 392 -17.52 38.75 8.55
CA GLU A 392 -16.43 38.15 9.32
C GLU A 392 -15.62 37.11 8.51
N ARG A 393 -16.24 36.39 7.56
CA ARG A 393 -15.51 35.50 6.64
C ARG A 393 -14.65 36.30 5.67
N VAL A 394 -15.19 37.37 5.10
CA VAL A 394 -14.43 38.26 4.19
C VAL A 394 -13.30 38.95 4.95
N ALA A 395 -13.55 39.48 6.15
CA ALA A 395 -12.53 40.09 7.00
C ALA A 395 -11.42 39.10 7.39
N ARG A 396 -11.76 37.85 7.76
CA ARG A 396 -10.77 36.80 8.02
C ARG A 396 -9.98 36.41 6.77
N TRP A 397 -10.63 36.36 5.61
CA TRP A 397 -9.96 36.10 4.35
C TRP A 397 -8.99 37.22 4.00
N LEU A 398 -9.39 38.48 4.15
CA LEU A 398 -8.55 39.67 3.93
C LEU A 398 -7.37 39.73 4.91
N GLU A 399 -7.59 39.42 6.19
CA GLU A 399 -6.51 39.38 7.18
C GLU A 399 -5.51 38.25 6.89
N ARG A 400 -5.99 37.07 6.50
CA ARG A 400 -5.12 35.98 6.01
C ARG A 400 -4.36 36.39 4.75
N ALA A 401 -4.99 37.09 3.81
CA ALA A 401 -4.33 37.64 2.62
C ALA A 401 -3.28 38.71 2.96
N ARG A 402 -3.53 39.53 4.00
CA ARG A 402 -2.60 40.54 4.49
C ARG A 402 -1.40 39.91 5.19
N GLN A 403 -1.62 38.87 6.00
CA GLN A 403 -0.55 38.05 6.58
C GLN A 403 0.27 37.30 5.52
N ARG A 404 -0.34 36.93 4.39
CA ARG A 404 0.38 36.39 3.21
C ARG A 404 1.28 37.44 2.53
N LYS A 405 0.88 38.71 2.47
CA LYS A 405 1.67 39.81 1.84
C LYS A 405 2.91 40.24 2.64
N VAL A 406 2.89 40.13 3.97
CA VAL A 406 3.98 40.64 4.84
C VAL A 406 5.17 39.66 4.92
N ARG A 407 5.01 38.43 4.42
CA ARG A 407 6.09 37.44 4.40
C ARG A 407 6.91 37.57 3.12
N THR A 408 8.03 38.30 3.24
CA THR A 408 9.31 38.23 2.50
C THR A 408 9.37 37.33 1.26
N THR A 409 9.90 37.89 0.17
CA THR A 409 10.29 37.27 -1.12
C THR A 409 10.16 35.75 -1.15
N PRO A 410 9.28 35.16 -1.98
CA PRO A 410 9.08 33.72 -2.01
C PRO A 410 10.43 33.04 -2.26
N ALA A 411 10.82 32.16 -1.33
CA ALA A 411 12.02 31.36 -1.50
C ALA A 411 11.82 30.48 -2.74
N GLU A 412 12.80 30.51 -3.65
CA GLU A 412 12.72 29.89 -4.98
C GLU A 412 12.25 28.43 -4.89
N PRO A 413 11.25 28.02 -5.67
CA PRO A 413 10.85 26.63 -5.73
C PRO A 413 12.00 25.78 -6.28
N THR A 414 12.14 24.56 -5.77
CA THR A 414 13.08 23.56 -6.31
C THR A 414 12.30 22.46 -6.99
N VAL A 415 12.72 22.05 -8.17
CA VAL A 415 12.21 20.84 -8.81
C VAL A 415 12.76 19.62 -8.08
N ALA A 416 11.94 18.59 -7.93
CA ALA A 416 12.36 17.29 -7.44
C ALA A 416 11.85 16.17 -8.35
N THR A 417 12.64 15.10 -8.44
CA THR A 417 12.32 13.89 -9.20
C THR A 417 12.34 12.67 -8.29
N ALA A 418 11.48 11.69 -8.58
CA ALA A 418 11.42 10.50 -7.75
C ALA A 418 12.61 9.56 -8.02
N VAL A 419 13.28 9.15 -6.94
CA VAL A 419 14.32 8.13 -6.96
C VAL A 419 13.84 6.91 -6.21
N PHE A 420 13.98 5.76 -6.87
CA PHE A 420 13.64 4.45 -6.32
C PHE A 420 14.95 3.73 -6.03
N ASP A 421 15.20 3.40 -4.77
CA ASP A 421 16.32 2.53 -4.46
C ASP A 421 16.04 1.13 -4.99
N LYS A 422 17.09 0.42 -5.40
CA LYS A 422 16.96 -0.98 -5.82
C LYS A 422 16.33 -1.78 -4.67
N PRO A 423 15.31 -2.60 -4.96
CA PRO A 423 14.75 -3.50 -3.94
C PRO A 423 15.89 -4.38 -3.42
N GLN A 424 16.30 -4.14 -2.18
CA GLN A 424 17.21 -5.05 -1.51
C GLN A 424 16.39 -6.28 -1.14
N LEU A 425 16.70 -7.43 -1.75
CA LEU A 425 16.10 -8.70 -1.35
C LEU A 425 16.12 -8.76 0.19
N PRO A 426 14.97 -9.01 0.84
CA PRO A 426 14.93 -9.08 2.28
C PRO A 426 15.99 -10.09 2.71
N ARG A 427 16.85 -9.71 3.67
CA ARG A 427 17.77 -10.68 4.27
C ARG A 427 16.90 -11.79 4.84
N ARG A 428 16.98 -13.00 4.28
CA ARG A 428 16.13 -14.13 4.67
C ARG A 428 16.32 -14.41 6.16
N GLY A 429 15.35 -14.00 6.97
CA GLY A 429 15.29 -14.31 8.39
C GLY A 429 14.73 -15.73 8.61
N SER A 430 14.95 -16.30 9.80
CA SER A 430 14.44 -17.61 10.19
C SER A 430 12.91 -17.71 10.15
N LEU A 431 12.17 -16.61 10.32
CA LEU A 431 10.71 -16.57 10.15
C LEU A 431 10.27 -16.67 8.67
N ALA A 432 10.99 -16.03 7.76
CA ALA A 432 10.69 -16.12 6.32
C ALA A 432 10.91 -17.54 5.78
N LEU A 433 11.96 -18.22 6.26
CA LEU A 433 12.21 -19.63 5.93
C LEU A 433 11.11 -20.57 6.44
N LEU A 434 10.50 -20.26 7.60
CA LEU A 434 9.38 -21.04 8.11
C LEU A 434 8.11 -20.85 7.27
N LYS A 435 7.85 -19.63 6.81
CA LYS A 435 6.74 -19.36 5.91
C LYS A 435 6.92 -20.12 4.59
N GLU A 436 8.12 -20.11 4.03
CA GLU A 436 8.44 -20.89 2.83
C GLU A 436 8.22 -22.41 3.06
N GLN A 437 8.60 -22.96 4.22
CA GLN A 437 8.27 -24.35 4.58
C GLN A 437 6.77 -24.58 4.74
N PHE A 438 6.07 -23.67 5.40
CA PHE A 438 4.62 -23.74 5.56
C PHE A 438 3.91 -23.78 4.21
N ASP A 439 4.36 -22.94 3.27
CA ASP A 439 3.78 -22.82 1.94
C ASP A 439 4.23 -23.96 0.99
N SER A 440 5.37 -24.63 1.25
CA SER A 440 5.95 -25.64 0.34
C SER A 440 5.73 -27.10 0.75
N VAL A 441 5.38 -27.39 2.00
CA VAL A 441 5.33 -28.78 2.48
C VAL A 441 3.90 -29.34 2.40
N ALA A 442 3.73 -30.44 1.66
CA ALA A 442 2.49 -31.21 1.68
C ALA A 442 2.21 -31.72 3.12
N LEU A 443 0.98 -31.56 3.61
CA LEU A 443 0.56 -31.90 4.98
C LEU A 443 1.05 -33.29 5.43
N SER A 444 1.01 -34.28 4.55
CA SER A 444 1.49 -35.65 4.80
C SER A 444 2.99 -35.75 5.15
N THR A 445 3.83 -34.87 4.61
CA THR A 445 5.27 -34.82 4.88
C THR A 445 5.54 -34.18 6.25
N LEU A 446 4.78 -33.16 6.64
CA LEU A 446 4.86 -32.56 7.98
C LEU A 446 4.47 -33.58 9.05
N VAL A 447 3.35 -34.30 8.86
CA VAL A 447 2.89 -35.35 9.79
C VAL A 447 3.98 -36.42 10.00
N GLN A 448 4.56 -36.96 8.93
CA GLN A 448 5.65 -37.95 9.02
C GLN A 448 6.90 -37.42 9.76
N GLN A 449 7.20 -36.12 9.64
CA GLN A 449 8.34 -35.47 10.31
C GLN A 449 8.15 -35.30 11.81
N TYR A 450 6.91 -35.16 12.31
CA TYR A 450 6.60 -35.07 13.75
C TYR A 450 6.37 -36.44 14.38
N GLU A 451 5.77 -37.38 13.66
CA GLU A 451 5.51 -38.73 14.18
C GLU A 451 6.81 -39.55 14.33
N SER A 452 7.79 -39.41 13.42
CA SER A 452 9.02 -40.22 13.45
C SER A 452 9.89 -40.02 14.72
N PRO A 453 10.18 -38.80 15.20
CA PRO A 453 10.96 -38.60 16.43
C PRO A 453 10.23 -38.99 17.71
N ILE A 454 8.90 -38.87 17.74
CA ILE A 454 8.07 -39.35 18.86
C ILE A 454 8.13 -40.88 18.90
N LEU A 455 8.01 -41.54 17.75
CA LEU A 455 8.23 -42.98 17.61
C LEU A 455 9.65 -43.39 18.03
N GLU A 456 10.69 -42.67 17.60
CA GLU A 456 12.08 -42.98 17.97
C GLU A 456 12.37 -42.76 19.46
N ALA A 457 11.82 -41.70 20.08
CA ALA A 457 11.95 -41.47 21.53
C ALA A 457 11.19 -42.54 22.36
N THR A 458 10.03 -42.97 21.86
CA THR A 458 9.20 -44.01 22.49
C THR A 458 9.82 -45.40 22.32
N LEU A 459 10.49 -45.68 21.19
CA LEU A 459 11.16 -46.95 20.92
C LEU A 459 12.58 -47.02 21.50
N GLY A 460 13.32 -45.91 21.50
CA GLY A 460 14.68 -45.81 22.04
C GLY A 460 14.73 -45.99 23.55
N SER A 461 13.71 -45.53 24.27
CA SER A 461 13.53 -45.75 25.71
C SER A 461 13.18 -47.20 26.08
N GLN A 462 12.81 -48.05 25.12
CA GLN A 462 12.50 -49.47 25.34
C GLN A 462 13.64 -50.44 25.04
N SER A 463 14.79 -49.96 24.55
CA SER A 463 15.96 -50.79 24.24
C SER A 463 16.60 -51.50 25.46
N GLY A 464 16.09 -51.25 26.68
CA GLY A 464 16.47 -51.93 27.92
C GLY A 464 15.55 -53.08 28.36
N LEU A 465 14.40 -53.32 27.71
CA LEU A 465 13.43 -54.33 28.13
C LEU A 465 13.54 -55.60 27.28
N LYS A 466 14.20 -56.63 27.82
CA LYS A 466 14.24 -57.98 27.24
C LYS A 466 13.11 -58.84 27.80
N GLY A 467 12.26 -59.39 26.92
CA GLY A 467 11.27 -60.42 27.22
C GLY A 467 9.87 -60.13 26.66
N ASN A 468 9.00 -61.14 26.67
CA ASN A 468 7.63 -61.20 26.10
C ASN A 468 6.68 -60.00 26.44
N ASP A 469 7.10 -59.10 27.32
CA ASP A 469 6.39 -57.87 27.67
C ASP A 469 6.55 -56.77 26.60
N SER A 470 7.63 -56.81 25.81
CA SER A 470 7.87 -55.94 24.64
C SER A 470 6.81 -56.13 23.56
N ASP A 471 6.48 -57.38 23.22
CA ASP A 471 5.56 -57.68 22.13
C ASP A 471 4.11 -57.36 22.49
N THR A 472 3.74 -57.53 23.77
CA THR A 472 2.41 -57.21 24.28
C THR A 472 2.17 -55.70 24.31
N LYS A 473 3.17 -54.92 24.71
CA LYS A 473 3.11 -53.44 24.73
C LYS A 473 3.26 -52.82 23.33
N LEU A 474 4.08 -53.41 22.45
CA LEU A 474 4.15 -53.00 21.04
C LEU A 474 2.80 -53.24 20.34
N LEU A 475 2.07 -54.30 20.72
CA LEU A 475 0.72 -54.56 20.23
C LEU A 475 -0.31 -53.56 20.80
N GLU A 476 -0.15 -53.09 22.04
CA GLU A 476 -0.99 -52.02 22.62
C GLU A 476 -0.73 -50.65 22.00
N VAL A 477 0.53 -50.28 21.76
CA VAL A 477 0.89 -49.03 21.06
C VAL A 477 0.41 -49.07 19.62
N LYS A 478 0.56 -50.21 18.92
CA LYS A 478 -0.03 -50.40 17.58
C LYS A 478 -1.56 -50.32 17.61
N LYS A 479 -2.23 -50.81 18.67
CA LYS A 479 -3.69 -50.67 18.84
C LYS A 479 -4.13 -49.23 19.13
N LEU A 480 -3.33 -48.47 19.87
CA LEU A 480 -3.56 -47.03 20.13
C LEU A 480 -3.43 -46.21 18.84
N LEU A 481 -2.36 -46.43 18.08
CA LEU A 481 -2.15 -45.77 16.78
C LEU A 481 -3.20 -46.19 15.73
N LYS A 482 -3.60 -47.47 15.68
CA LYS A 482 -4.67 -47.92 14.76
C LYS A 482 -6.06 -47.38 15.11
N ARG A 483 -6.30 -46.98 16.38
CA ARG A 483 -7.54 -46.32 16.80
C ARG A 483 -7.57 -44.83 16.44
N GLN A 484 -6.43 -44.19 16.22
CA GLN A 484 -6.33 -42.82 15.73
C GLN A 484 -6.41 -42.71 14.20
N VAL A 485 -6.05 -43.76 13.44
CA VAL A 485 -6.09 -43.75 11.96
C VAL A 485 -7.46 -44.14 11.35
N ILE A 486 -8.42 -44.62 12.15
CA ILE A 486 -9.78 -45.01 11.68
C ILE A 486 -10.88 -44.22 12.42
N ARG A 487 -10.65 -42.95 12.77
CA ARG A 487 -11.74 -42.04 13.15
C ARG A 487 -11.60 -40.70 12.47
#